data_AF-A0A221R2I7-F1
#
_entry.id   AF-A0A221R2I7-F1
#
_cell.length_a   1.000
_cell.length_b   1.000
_cell.length_c   1.000
_cell.angle_alpha   90.00
_cell.angle_beta   90.00
_cell.angle_gamma   90.00
#
_symmetry.space_group_name_H-M   'P 1'
#
loop_
_entity.id
_entity.type
_entity.pdbx_description
1 polymer ?
#
loop_
_entity_poly.entity_id
_entity_poly.type
_entity_poly.pdbx_seq_one_letter_code
_entity_poly.pdbx_strand_id
1 'polypeptide(L)'
;MDEAMRRYLSRQITGLDRMREPRDEEFAAAIVELEAFCEEGGGVPDWRSSDPVEASLGSWLEGQRDVERRGVLCEKRRALLEGVLGPRWVSPS
;
A
#
# COMPACT_ATOMS: atom_id res chain seq x y z
N MET A 1 -8.54 -0.80 -25.73
CA MET A 1 -7.66 -1.47 -24.76
C MET A 1 -6.25 -1.34 -25.30
N ASP A 2 -5.51 -0.37 -24.79
CA ASP A 2 -4.32 0.14 -25.45
C ASP A 2 -3.10 -0.78 -25.36
N GLU A 3 -2.35 -0.81 -26.45
CA GLU A 3 -1.17 -1.65 -26.66
C GLU A 3 -0.05 -1.37 -25.67
N ALA A 4 0.00 -0.14 -25.13
CA ALA A 4 0.91 0.27 -24.06
C ALA A 4 0.65 -0.48 -22.74
N MET A 5 -0.62 -0.70 -22.40
CA MET A 5 -1.03 -1.42 -21.18
C MET A 5 -0.68 -2.92 -21.28
N ARG A 6 -0.71 -3.49 -22.48
CA ARG A 6 -0.37 -4.91 -22.71
C ARG A 6 1.12 -5.19 -22.63
N ARG A 7 1.98 -4.28 -23.13
CA ARG A 7 3.45 -4.42 -23.02
C ARG A 7 3.98 -4.19 -21.60
N TYR A 8 3.26 -3.42 -20.80
CA TYR A 8 3.59 -3.20 -19.38
C TYR A 8 3.34 -4.46 -18.54
N LEU A 9 2.27 -5.20 -18.83
CA LEU A 9 1.88 -6.40 -18.08
C LEU A 9 2.72 -7.64 -18.41
N SER A 10 3.38 -7.70 -19.58
CA SER A 10 4.14 -8.87 -20.04
C SER A 10 5.56 -9.00 -19.45
N ARG A 11 6.02 -8.06 -18.64
CA ARG A 11 7.42 -7.99 -18.15
C ARG A 11 7.64 -8.41 -16.69
N GLN A 12 6.63 -8.91 -15.97
CA GLN A 12 6.64 -8.94 -14.49
C GLN A 12 6.32 -10.31 -13.87
N ILE A 13 6.94 -11.39 -14.35
CA ILE A 13 6.84 -12.74 -13.74
C ILE A 13 8.08 -13.09 -12.88
N THR A 14 9.16 -12.33 -12.99
CA THR A 14 10.41 -12.56 -12.26
C THR A 14 10.82 -11.24 -11.63
N GLY A 15 11.07 -11.22 -10.32
CA GLY A 15 11.35 -10.02 -9.54
C GLY A 15 12.24 -8.99 -10.23
N LEU A 16 11.96 -7.72 -9.92
CA LEU A 16 12.42 -6.46 -10.53
C LEU A 16 11.41 -5.89 -11.56
N ASP A 17 10.55 -4.96 -11.14
CA ASP A 17 10.33 -3.64 -11.77
C ASP A 17 8.99 -2.97 -11.36
N ARG A 18 9.08 -2.01 -10.44
CA ARG A 18 8.39 -0.70 -10.44
C ARG A 18 6.93 -0.63 -10.96
N MET A 19 6.04 -0.26 -10.03
CA MET A 19 4.86 0.61 -10.26
C MET A 19 3.62 -0.03 -10.90
N ARG A 20 3.29 -1.29 -10.60
CA ARG A 20 1.92 -1.78 -10.89
C ARG A 20 1.08 -1.55 -9.65
N GLU A 21 0.07 -0.68 -9.74
CA GLU A 21 -0.95 -0.56 -8.71
C GLU A 21 -1.44 -1.97 -8.34
N PRO A 22 -1.46 -2.35 -7.04
CA PRO A 22 -1.96 -3.66 -6.63
C PRO A 22 -3.39 -3.82 -7.17
N ARG A 23 -3.77 -5.06 -7.49
CA ARG A 23 -5.15 -5.33 -7.90
C ARG A 23 -6.07 -4.94 -6.74
N ASP A 24 -7.28 -4.47 -7.02
CA ASP A 24 -8.17 -3.96 -5.96
C ASP A 24 -8.41 -4.98 -4.82
N GLU A 25 -8.36 -6.27 -5.12
CA GLU A 25 -8.42 -7.37 -4.15
C GLU A 25 -7.20 -7.42 -3.22
N GLU A 26 -5.98 -7.23 -3.74
CA GLU A 26 -4.73 -7.21 -2.96
C GLU A 26 -4.69 -5.96 -2.07
N PHE A 27 -5.18 -4.83 -2.57
CA PHE A 27 -5.31 -3.61 -1.77
C PHE A 27 -6.34 -3.81 -0.64
N ALA A 28 -7.50 -4.41 -0.95
CA ALA A 28 -8.53 -4.68 0.05
C ALA A 28 -8.02 -5.63 1.15
N ALA A 29 -7.29 -6.68 0.78
CA ALA A 29 -6.69 -7.59 1.76
C ALA A 29 -5.69 -6.86 2.68
N ALA A 30 -4.81 -6.03 2.12
CA ALA A 30 -3.86 -5.25 2.91
C ALA A 30 -4.55 -4.23 3.85
N ILE A 31 -5.68 -3.64 3.44
CA ILE A 31 -6.49 -2.79 4.33
C ILE A 31 -7.06 -3.59 5.50
N VAL A 32 -7.60 -4.79 5.26
CA VAL A 32 -8.14 -5.64 6.32
C VAL A 32 -7.05 -6.04 7.32
N GLU A 33 -5.85 -6.38 6.84
CA GLU A 33 -4.71 -6.69 7.71
C GLU A 33 -4.24 -5.46 8.50
N LEU A 34 -4.25 -4.28 7.88
CA LEU A 34 -3.92 -3.02 8.55
C LEU A 34 -4.94 -2.66 9.63
N GLU A 35 -6.24 -2.82 9.34
CA GLU A 35 -7.33 -2.61 10.29
C GLU A 35 -7.17 -3.53 11.50
N ALA A 36 -6.96 -4.83 11.27
CA ALA A 36 -6.75 -5.80 12.32
C ALA A 36 -5.53 -5.44 13.19
N PHE A 37 -4.41 -5.06 12.58
CA PHE A 37 -3.21 -4.62 13.30
C PHE A 37 -3.50 -3.40 14.20
N CYS A 38 -4.23 -2.41 13.68
CA CYS A 38 -4.61 -1.23 14.46
C CYS A 38 -5.60 -1.56 15.59
N GLU A 39 -6.55 -2.48 15.37
CA GLU A 39 -7.51 -2.93 16.38
C GLU A 39 -6.86 -3.72 17.53
N GLU A 40 -5.81 -4.49 17.24
CA GLU A 40 -5.00 -5.20 18.25
C GLU A 40 -4.17 -4.25 19.14
N GLY A 41 -4.25 -2.94 18.91
CA GLY A 41 -3.49 -1.91 19.62
C GLY A 41 -2.19 -1.51 18.91
N GLY A 42 -1.97 -2.00 17.69
CA GLY A 42 -0.90 -1.57 16.81
C GLY A 42 -1.05 -0.11 16.39
N GLY A 43 0.08 0.59 16.28
CA GLY A 43 0.13 1.97 15.81
C GLY A 43 0.12 2.05 14.27
N VAL A 44 0.94 2.96 13.72
CA VAL A 44 1.31 2.89 12.30
C VAL A 44 2.38 1.82 12.16
N PRO A 45 2.19 0.79 11.32
CA PRO A 45 3.20 -0.24 11.11
C PRO A 45 4.55 0.35 10.66
N ASP A 46 5.64 -0.09 11.29
CA ASP A 46 7.00 0.27 10.88
C ASP A 46 7.61 -0.85 10.01
N TRP A 47 8.09 -0.50 8.82
CA TRP A 47 8.80 -1.43 7.94
C TRP A 47 10.12 -1.94 8.52
N ARG A 48 10.64 -1.27 9.57
CA ARG A 48 11.82 -1.68 10.34
C ARG A 48 11.48 -2.53 11.56
N SER A 49 10.21 -2.87 11.80
CA SER A 49 9.82 -3.73 12.91
C SER A 49 10.50 -5.10 12.82
N SER A 50 10.74 -5.71 13.99
CA SER A 50 11.21 -7.10 14.07
C SER A 50 10.07 -8.10 13.87
N ASP A 51 8.81 -7.66 13.97
CA ASP A 51 7.66 -8.45 13.61
C ASP A 51 7.52 -8.51 12.08
N PRO A 52 7.56 -9.71 11.46
CA PRO A 52 7.44 -9.84 10.01
C PRO A 52 6.12 -9.33 9.44
N VAL A 53 5.02 -9.37 10.22
CA VAL A 53 3.71 -8.87 9.80
C VAL A 53 3.73 -7.35 9.77
N GLU A 54 4.17 -6.72 10.86
CA GLU A 54 4.29 -5.27 10.94
C GLU A 54 5.26 -4.71 9.89
N ALA A 55 6.42 -5.37 9.71
CA ALA A 55 7.41 -4.96 8.72
C ALA A 55 6.86 -5.01 7.28
N SER A 56 6.04 -6.02 6.99
CA SER A 56 5.39 -6.17 5.68
C SER A 56 4.35 -5.07 5.45
N LEU A 57 3.48 -4.80 6.44
CA LEU A 57 2.49 -3.73 6.39
C LEU A 57 3.15 -2.35 6.27
N GLY A 58 4.23 -2.11 7.01
CA GLY A 58 4.99 -0.87 6.93
C GLY A 58 5.61 -0.66 5.55
N SER A 59 6.16 -1.72 4.94
CA SER A 59 6.72 -1.65 3.58
C SER A 59 5.63 -1.35 2.54
N TRP A 60 4.46 -1.96 2.69
CA TRP A 60 3.30 -1.69 1.84
C TRP A 60 2.81 -0.24 1.99
N LEU A 61 2.71 0.28 3.22
CA LEU A 61 2.32 1.66 3.50
C LEU A 61 3.28 2.68 2.87
N GLU A 62 4.59 2.45 2.97
CA GLU A 62 5.60 3.29 2.30
C GLU A 62 5.42 3.28 0.77
N GLY A 63 5.06 2.14 0.19
CA GLY A 63 4.67 2.03 -1.21
C GLY A 63 3.47 2.91 -1.55
N GLN A 64 2.42 2.91 -0.72
CA GLN A 64 1.24 3.77 -0.93
C GLN A 64 1.59 5.26 -0.79
N ARG A 65 2.44 5.64 0.17
CA ARG A 65 2.94 7.02 0.33
C ARG A 65 3.76 7.47 -0.88
N ASP A 66 4.55 6.58 -1.48
CA ASP A 66 5.29 6.89 -2.69
C ASP A 66 4.37 7.12 -3.89
N VAL A 67 3.30 6.33 -4.00
CA VAL A 67 2.25 6.49 -5.03
C VAL A 67 1.47 7.81 -4.81
N GLU A 68 1.16 8.16 -3.57
CA GLU A 68 0.53 9.44 -3.22
C GLU A 68 1.44 10.64 -3.54
N ARG A 69 2.73 10.57 -3.17
CA ARG A 69 3.74 11.59 -3.50
C ARG A 69 3.89 11.79 -5.01
N ARG A 70 3.66 10.74 -5.80
CA ARG A 70 3.64 10.80 -7.28
C ARG A 70 2.33 11.33 -7.85
N GLY A 71 1.31 11.54 -7.01
CA GLY A 71 -0.01 12.05 -7.41
C GLY A 71 -0.87 11.04 -8.16
N VAL A 72 -0.56 9.74 -8.06
CA VAL A 72 -1.28 8.68 -8.78
C VAL A 72 -2.08 7.76 -7.84
N LEU A 73 -2.11 8.04 -6.54
CA LEU A 73 -2.97 7.32 -5.60
C LEU A 73 -4.42 7.75 -5.83
N CYS A 74 -5.29 6.80 -6.14
CA CYS A 74 -6.70 7.11 -6.36
C CYS A 74 -7.39 7.53 -5.05
N GLU A 75 -8.35 8.45 -5.15
CA GLU A 75 -9.06 9.02 -3.99
C GLU A 75 -9.74 7.96 -3.13
N LYS A 76 -10.30 6.91 -3.74
CA LYS A 76 -10.92 5.80 -3.00
C LYS A 76 -9.93 5.09 -2.08
N ARG A 77 -8.71 4.83 -2.55
CA ARG A 77 -7.65 4.17 -1.77
C ARG A 77 -7.14 5.06 -0.66
N ARG A 78 -6.96 6.34 -0.97
CA ARG A 78 -6.63 7.37 0.03
C ARG A 78 -7.68 7.44 1.13
N ALA A 79 -8.96 7.48 0.79
CA ALA A 79 -10.05 7.52 1.76
C ALA A 79 -10.09 6.27 2.65
N LEU A 80 -9.75 5.09 2.12
CA LEU A 80 -9.61 3.87 2.92
C LEU A 80 -8.44 3.98 3.90
N LEU A 81 -7.25 4.41 3.44
CA LEU A 81 -6.07 4.60 4.29
C LEU A 81 -6.29 5.64 5.38
N GLU A 82 -6.94 6.76 5.05
CA GLU A 82 -7.36 7.77 6.02
C GLU A 82 -8.44 7.25 6.99
N GLY A 83 -9.32 6.34 6.54
CA GLY A 83 -10.30 5.69 7.41
C GLY A 83 -9.66 4.83 8.50
N VAL A 84 -8.58 4.11 8.17
CA VAL A 84 -7.88 3.22 9.11
C VAL A 84 -6.89 3.99 9.99
N LEU A 85 -6.05 4.83 9.39
CA LEU A 85 -4.94 5.49 10.10
C LEU A 85 -5.29 6.90 10.59
N GLY A 86 -6.38 7.49 10.09
CA GLY A 86 -6.81 8.83 10.44
C GLY A 86 -5.72 9.88 10.17
N PRO A 87 -5.46 10.80 11.12
CA PRO A 87 -4.43 11.83 10.98
C PRO A 87 -3.00 11.30 10.78
N ARG A 88 -2.76 10.02 11.06
CA ARG A 88 -1.44 9.40 10.93
C ARG A 88 -1.08 9.05 9.50
N TRP A 89 -2.05 9.02 8.58
CA TRP A 89 -1.80 8.87 7.14
C TRP A 89 -1.07 10.10 6.57
N VAL A 90 -1.60 11.29 6.87
CA VAL A 90 -1.15 12.59 6.32
C VAL A 90 0.10 13.16 6.98
N SER A 91 0.51 12.63 8.13
CA SER A 91 1.71 13.09 8.84
C SER A 91 2.91 12.23 8.44
N PRO A 92 3.89 12.76 7.67
CA PRO A 92 5.14 12.06 7.48
C PRO A 92 5.86 12.01 8.83
N SER A 93 6.15 10.80 9.34
CA SER A 93 7.14 10.61 10.41
C SER A 93 8.55 10.76 9.88
#